data_AF-A0A1Z9RQB8-F1
#
_entry.id   AF-A0A1Z9RQB8-F1
#
_cell.length_a   1.000
_cell.length_b   1.000
_cell.length_c   1.000
_cell.angle_alpha   90.00
_cell.angle_beta   90.00
_cell.angle_gamma   90.00
#
_symmetry.space_group_name_H-M   'P 1'
#
loop_
_entity.id
_entity.type
_entity.pdbx_description
1 polymer ?
#
loop_
_entity_poly.entity_id
_entity_poly.type
_entity_poly.pdbx_seq_one_letter_code
_entity_poly.pdbx_strand_id
1 'polypeptide(L)'
;MKAYYIICLVLFLSLQHSLLLSNNSIFNYYGLKNTLQSYNNEAQILIDKNKKLKAEINKFSKSKDYLEVYARENFGYIKKNEVFYQIVKDEK
;
A
#
# COMPACT_ATOMS: atom_id res chain seq x y z
N MET A 1 -35.76 48.58 -19.60
CA MET A 1 -35.72 48.12 -18.20
C MET A 1 -35.47 46.61 -18.05
N LYS A 2 -36.16 45.71 -18.77
CA LYS A 2 -36.03 44.24 -18.58
C LYS A 2 -34.75 43.60 -19.15
N ALA A 3 -34.16 44.18 -20.21
CA ALA A 3 -32.98 43.62 -20.89
C ALA A 3 -31.69 43.69 -20.05
N TYR A 4 -31.54 44.72 -19.20
CA TYR A 4 -30.39 44.84 -18.28
C TYR A 4 -30.35 43.67 -17.29
N TYR A 5 -31.50 43.28 -16.72
CA TYR A 5 -31.58 42.13 -15.82
C TYR A 5 -31.17 40.83 -16.49
N ILE A 6 -31.54 40.63 -17.75
CA ILE A 6 -31.18 39.43 -18.52
C ILE A 6 -29.67 39.39 -18.76
N ILE A 7 -29.07 40.51 -19.14
CA ILE A 7 -27.61 40.60 -19.33
C ILE A 7 -26.86 40.37 -18.02
N CYS A 8 -27.35 40.93 -16.92
CA CYS A 8 -26.75 40.76 -15.61
C CYS A 8 -26.86 39.30 -15.13
N LEU A 9 -27.97 38.64 -15.44
CA LEU A 9 -28.21 37.24 -15.12
C LEU A 9 -27.30 36.31 -15.95
N VAL A 10 -27.13 36.57 -17.25
CA VAL A 10 -26.20 35.81 -18.11
C VAL A 10 -24.75 35.96 -17.63
N LEU A 11 -24.32 37.18 -17.29
CA LEU A 11 -23.00 37.45 -16.70
C LEU A 11 -22.82 36.75 -15.35
N PHE A 12 -23.86 36.72 -14.53
CA PHE A 12 -23.81 36.04 -13.25
C PHE A 12 -23.66 34.52 -13.43
N LEU A 13 -24.47 33.90 -14.29
CA LEU A 13 -24.38 32.47 -14.58
C LEU A 13 -23.04 32.08 -15.21
N SER A 14 -22.49 32.88 -16.12
CA SER A 14 -21.18 32.59 -16.72
C SER A 14 -20.06 32.63 -15.69
N LEU A 15 -20.12 33.56 -14.73
CA LEU A 15 -19.18 33.64 -13.62
C LEU A 15 -19.30 32.45 -12.68
N GLN A 16 -20.53 32.04 -12.33
CA GLN A 16 -20.76 30.85 -11.51
C GLN A 16 -20.26 29.58 -12.20
N HIS A 17 -20.54 29.43 -13.51
CA HIS A 17 -20.04 28.29 -14.29
C HIS A 17 -18.50 28.28 -14.37
N SER A 18 -17.87 29.42 -14.58
CA SER A 18 -16.41 29.52 -14.59
C SER A 18 -15.81 29.14 -13.23
N LEU A 19 -16.36 29.62 -12.12
CA LEU A 19 -15.85 29.29 -10.78
C LEU A 19 -16.05 27.82 -10.40
N LEU A 20 -17.15 27.20 -10.84
CA LEU A 20 -17.48 25.82 -10.52
C LEU A 20 -16.84 24.79 -11.46
N LEU A 21 -16.62 25.12 -12.74
CA LEU A 21 -16.12 24.19 -13.77
C LEU A 21 -14.76 24.55 -14.39
N SER A 22 -14.17 25.72 -14.11
CA SER A 22 -12.83 26.05 -14.62
C SER A 22 -11.77 25.11 -14.06
N ASN A 23 -10.68 24.90 -14.78
CA ASN A 23 -9.61 23.91 -14.49
C ASN A 23 -9.02 23.97 -13.07
N ASN A 24 -9.25 25.06 -12.33
CA ASN A 24 -8.83 25.27 -10.95
C ASN A 24 -9.99 25.23 -9.92
N SER A 25 -11.15 24.72 -10.31
CA SER A 25 -12.36 24.72 -9.50
C SER A 25 -12.26 23.79 -8.31
N ILE A 26 -13.04 24.13 -7.28
CA ILE A 26 -13.11 23.46 -5.98
C ILE A 26 -13.37 21.94 -6.14
N PHE A 27 -14.09 21.53 -7.18
CA PHE A 27 -14.35 20.12 -7.48
C PHE A 27 -13.07 19.33 -7.81
N ASN A 28 -12.14 19.95 -8.55
CA ASN A 28 -10.83 19.35 -8.83
C ASN A 28 -9.98 19.24 -7.56
N TYR A 29 -10.09 20.22 -6.65
CA TYR A 29 -9.43 20.15 -5.34
C TYR A 29 -9.96 19.00 -4.46
N TYR A 30 -11.28 18.76 -4.44
CA TYR A 30 -11.85 17.62 -3.73
C TYR A 30 -11.47 16.27 -4.37
N GLY A 31 -11.45 16.19 -5.71
CA GLY A 31 -10.99 15.00 -6.42
C GLY A 31 -9.51 14.70 -6.15
N LEU A 32 -8.65 15.72 -6.27
CA LEU A 32 -7.22 15.58 -6.02
C LEU A 32 -6.93 15.25 -4.55
N LYS A 33 -7.63 15.87 -3.60
CA LYS A 33 -7.52 15.56 -2.16
C LYS A 33 -7.90 14.11 -1.86
N ASN A 34 -8.97 13.60 -2.48
CA ASN A 34 -9.37 12.20 -2.33
C ASN A 34 -8.32 11.24 -2.90
N THR A 35 -7.75 11.53 -4.09
CA THR A 35 -6.66 10.71 -4.65
C THR A 35 -5.41 10.76 -3.79
N LEU A 36 -5.05 11.92 -3.23
CA LEU A 36 -3.88 12.07 -2.37
C LEU A 36 -4.05 11.32 -1.04
N GLN A 37 -5.29 11.24 -0.54
CA GLN A 37 -5.62 10.44 0.65
C GLN A 37 -5.56 8.93 0.38
N SER A 38 -6.00 8.46 -0.80
CA SER A 38 -5.87 7.05 -1.17
C SER A 38 -4.40 6.64 -1.36
N TYR A 39 -3.59 7.47 -2.02
CA TYR A 39 -2.17 7.20 -2.21
C TYR A 39 -1.39 7.16 -0.89
N ASN A 40 -1.70 8.04 0.06
CA ASN A 40 -1.05 8.01 1.38
C ASN A 40 -1.41 6.75 2.19
N ASN A 41 -2.66 6.31 2.14
CA ASN A 41 -3.06 5.07 2.82
C ASN A 41 -2.35 3.85 2.24
N GLU A 42 -2.24 3.77 0.92
CA GLU A 42 -1.55 2.67 0.25
C GLU A 42 -0.04 2.70 0.53
N ALA A 43 0.57 3.88 0.53
CA ALA A 43 1.96 4.06 0.91
C ALA A 43 2.24 3.61 2.35
N GLN A 44 1.37 3.95 3.31
CA GLN A 44 1.52 3.50 4.70
C GLN A 44 1.44 1.97 4.81
N ILE A 45 0.48 1.33 4.12
CA ILE A 45 0.37 -0.13 4.09
C ILE A 45 1.65 -0.78 3.53
N LEU A 46 2.22 -0.21 2.46
CA LEU A 46 3.45 -0.70 1.86
C LEU A 46 4.68 -0.50 2.76
N ILE A 47 4.74 0.62 3.49
CA ILE A 47 5.80 0.91 4.47
C ILE A 47 5.74 -0.10 5.62
N ASP A 48 4.55 -0.35 6.17
CA ASP A 48 4.36 -1.30 7.28
C ASP A 48 4.68 -2.74 6.86
N LYS A 49 4.27 -3.14 5.64
CA LYS A 49 4.65 -4.44 5.06
C LYS A 49 6.16 -4.54 4.89
N ASN A 50 6.80 -3.53 4.33
CA ASN A 50 8.27 -3.50 4.19
C ASN A 50 8.98 -3.57 5.55
N LYS A 51 8.46 -2.86 6.57
CA LYS A 51 9.03 -2.88 7.92
C LYS A 51 8.93 -4.27 8.55
N LYS A 52 7.78 -4.95 8.41
CA LYS A 52 7.60 -6.33 8.86
C LYS A 52 8.53 -7.30 8.15
N LEU A 53 8.56 -7.26 6.81
CA LEU A 53 9.44 -8.12 6.01
C LEU A 53 10.92 -7.89 6.33
N LYS A 54 11.35 -6.64 6.48
CA LYS A 54 12.73 -6.33 6.89
C LYS A 54 13.06 -6.84 8.30
N ALA A 55 12.13 -6.74 9.24
CA ALA A 55 12.32 -7.29 10.58
C ALA A 55 12.43 -8.82 10.55
N GLU A 56 11.62 -9.48 9.71
CA GLU A 56 11.67 -10.91 9.49
C GLU A 56 13.00 -11.34 8.87
N ILE A 57 13.44 -10.66 7.80
CA ILE A 57 14.74 -10.88 7.17
C ILE A 57 15.88 -10.61 8.15
N ASN A 58 15.84 -9.55 8.96
CA ASN A 58 16.89 -9.30 9.95
C ASN A 58 16.93 -10.38 11.05
N LYS A 59 15.77 -10.93 11.42
CA LYS A 59 15.68 -12.07 12.34
C LYS A 59 16.28 -13.33 11.70
N PHE A 60 16.06 -13.54 10.39
CA PHE A 60 16.62 -14.65 9.63
C PHE A 60 18.12 -14.50 9.34
N SER A 61 18.60 -13.30 9.00
CA SER A 61 20.02 -13.04 8.70
C SER A 61 20.92 -13.09 9.93
N LYS A 62 20.40 -12.77 11.14
CA LYS A 62 21.23 -12.72 12.35
C LYS A 62 21.54 -14.09 12.97
N SER A 63 20.79 -15.13 12.63
CA SER A 63 21.07 -16.48 13.12
C SER A 63 21.31 -17.40 11.93
N LYS A 64 22.57 -17.70 11.62
CA LYS A 64 22.95 -18.75 10.65
C LYS A 64 22.20 -20.06 10.93
N ASP A 65 21.88 -20.30 12.19
CA ASP A 65 21.13 -21.45 12.68
C ASP A 65 19.70 -21.51 12.14
N TYR A 66 19.03 -20.37 11.88
CA TYR A 66 17.67 -20.39 11.34
C TYR A 66 17.62 -20.88 9.89
N LEU A 67 18.61 -20.49 9.07
CA LEU A 67 18.72 -20.96 7.69
C LEU A 67 18.95 -22.48 7.65
N GLU A 68 19.75 -22.99 8.59
CA GLU A 68 20.02 -24.41 8.76
C GLU A 68 18.78 -25.19 9.20
N VAL A 69 18.02 -24.68 10.18
CA VAL A 69 16.74 -25.27 10.60
C VAL A 69 15.73 -25.27 9.46
N TYR A 70 15.57 -24.15 8.74
CA TYR A 70 14.66 -24.05 7.60
C TYR A 70 15.01 -25.02 6.46
N ALA A 71 16.30 -25.18 6.16
CA ALA A 71 16.81 -26.14 5.19
C ALA A 71 16.56 -27.60 5.61
N ARG A 72 16.68 -27.91 6.91
CA ARG A 72 16.40 -29.24 7.46
C ARG A 72 14.89 -29.54 7.47
N GLU A 73 14.05 -28.59 7.86
CA GLU A 73 12.59 -28.79 7.98
C GLU A 73 11.86 -28.82 6.63
N ASN A 74 12.17 -27.90 5.71
CA ASN A 74 11.42 -27.77 4.44
C ASN A 74 12.02 -28.57 3.28
N PHE A 75 13.34 -28.82 3.31
CA PHE A 75 14.04 -29.46 2.19
C PHE A 75 14.76 -30.76 2.59
N GLY A 76 14.78 -31.11 3.88
CA GLY A 76 15.46 -32.31 4.36
C GLY A 76 16.98 -32.29 4.15
N TYR A 77 17.59 -31.11 3.99
CA TYR A 77 19.02 -31.01 3.74
C TYR A 77 19.84 -31.39 4.99
N ILE A 78 20.88 -32.19 4.78
CA ILE A 78 21.85 -32.64 5.79
C ILE A 78 23.26 -32.19 5.41
N LYS A 79 24.13 -31.87 6.36
CA LYS A 79 25.54 -31.53 6.02
C LYS A 79 26.33 -32.79 5.66
N LYS A 80 27.42 -32.62 4.93
CA LYS A 80 28.40 -33.69 4.67
C LYS A 80 28.93 -34.23 6.01
N ASN A 81 28.89 -35.54 6.20
CA ASN A 81 29.25 -36.29 7.42
C ASN A 81 28.28 -36.18 8.62
N GLU A 82 26.99 -35.84 8.42
CA GLU A 82 25.99 -35.94 9.49
C GLU A 82 25.11 -37.19 9.37
N VAL A 83 24.72 -37.76 10.51
CA VAL A 83 23.76 -38.87 10.61
C VAL A 83 22.43 -38.30 11.13
N PHE A 84 21.40 -38.31 10.27
CA PHE A 84 20.07 -37.80 10.58
C PHE A 84 19.18 -38.92 11.14
N TYR A 85 18.57 -38.68 12.30
CA TYR A 85 17.60 -39.60 12.90
C TYR A 85 16.21 -38.96 12.84
N GLN A 86 15.29 -39.59 12.10
CA GLN A 86 13.88 -39.21 12.12
C GLN A 86 13.11 -40.20 12.98
N ILE A 87 12.61 -39.73 14.13
CA ILE A 87 11.78 -40.54 15.00
C ILE A 87 10.34 -40.42 14.49
N VAL A 88 9.92 -41.38 13.66
CA VAL A 88 8.52 -41.53 13.31
C VAL A 88 7.83 -42.23 14.48
N LYS A 89 6.89 -41.56 15.13
CA LYS A 89 6.00 -42.23 16.09
C LYS A 89 5.02 -43.06 15.27
N ASP A 90 5.08 -44.38 15.40
CA ASP A 90 4.00 -45.25 14.97
C ASP A 90 2.76 -44.90 15.80
N GLU A 91 1.80 -44.23 15.17
CA GLU A 91 0.45 -44.11 15.71
C GLU A 91 -0.19 -45.49 15.65
N LYS A 92 -0.26 -46.17 16.80
CA LYS A 92 -1.15 -47.31 17.02
C LYS A 92 -2.60 -46.84 17.10
#